data_AF-A0A8S1AN59-F1
#
_entry.id   AF-A0A8S1AN59-F1
#
_cell.length_a   1.000
_cell.length_b   1.000
_cell.length_c   1.000
_cell.angle_alpha   90.00
_cell.angle_beta   90.00
_cell.angle_gamma   90.00
#
_symmetry.space_group_name_H-M   'P 1'
#
loop_
_entity.id
_entity.type
_entity.pdbx_description
1 polymer ?
#
loop_
_entity_poly.entity_id
_entity_poly.type
_entity_poly.pdbx_seq_one_letter_code
_entity_poly.pdbx_strand_id
1 'polypeptide(L)'
;MYNEALVLIEDLCVLISNLPLNHYGMPSPNRPATDLVNTDLQRENQYDHGSLATIIMNSEPLLTAEQKIIYDRIMLAVAAEQGGFFFLDAPGGTGKTFLISLILAKIRSQQKIALAVASSGIAATLLDGGRTAHSTFKLPLDVHNKPDAMCNIKKNSGIAAVLRKSSIIIWDECTMAHKYSLEALNRTMQDLNSNNKLFGGAILLLSGDFRQTLPVIPRSTFADEINACLKQSFLWRSVETLRLTINMRVQLQNDPSAQIFSEQLLDIGNGKIELQPNTQCIKLPDNFCTVVQDKNELIQSIFPDIQNNYLNHEWLSQRAILAAKNVDVDEIKFKIQQLLKGDLMSFKSIDTVVDENESVNFPIEFLNSLDIPGMPPHNLRLKIGSPIILLRNLNPPQLCNGTRLVIKKITGNILEATILAGKFKGKVVLLPRIPMIPSDSTIPFKRLQFPIRLAFAMSINKSQGQTMSICGLDLENPCFSHRQLYVACSRVGKPSNLFVLAKDRLTKNIVHRLVLH
;
A
#
# COMPACT_ATOMS: atom_id res chain seq x y z
N MET A 1 24.97 30.83 13.34
CA MET A 1 23.75 31.21 12.59
C MET A 1 23.70 30.66 11.15
N TYR A 2 24.77 30.10 10.55
CA TYR A 2 24.80 29.73 9.12
C TYR A 2 24.39 28.28 8.77
N ASN A 3 23.75 27.53 9.67
CA ASN A 3 23.61 26.08 9.50
C ASN A 3 22.17 25.56 9.45
N GLU A 4 21.15 26.37 9.68
CA GLU A 4 19.79 25.86 9.88
C GLU A 4 19.19 25.26 8.59
N ALA A 5 19.38 25.92 7.44
CA ALA A 5 18.97 25.36 6.16
C ALA A 5 19.75 24.09 5.79
N LEU A 6 21.07 24.06 6.02
CA LEU A 6 21.90 22.87 5.79
C LEU A 6 21.53 21.71 6.72
N VAL A 7 21.17 22.00 7.97
CA VAL A 7 20.64 21.02 8.92
C VAL A 7 19.30 20.48 8.43
N LEU A 8 18.37 21.34 8.02
CA LEU A 8 17.07 20.88 7.49
C LEU A 8 17.22 20.03 6.22
N ILE A 9 18.13 20.41 5.32
CA ILE A 9 18.41 19.63 4.11
C ILE A 9 19.10 18.31 4.48
N GLU A 10 20.07 18.31 5.40
CA GLU A 10 20.71 17.06 5.83
C GLU A 10 19.73 16.14 6.56
N ASP A 11 18.84 16.68 7.39
CA ASP A 11 17.78 15.93 8.05
C ASP A 11 16.83 15.30 7.04
N LEU A 12 16.49 16.02 5.97
CA LEU A 12 15.73 15.47 4.85
C LEU A 12 16.51 14.39 4.10
N CYS A 13 17.79 14.61 3.79
CA CYS A 13 18.65 13.61 3.15
C CYS A 13 18.75 12.34 4.01
N VAL A 14 19.05 12.47 5.29
CA VAL A 14 19.11 11.35 6.24
C VAL A 14 17.75 10.68 6.38
N LEU A 15 16.65 11.44 6.43
CA LEU A 15 15.31 10.86 6.46
C LEU A 15 15.01 10.03 5.21
N ILE A 16 15.43 10.50 4.03
CA ILE A 16 15.13 9.87 2.74
C ILE A 16 16.05 8.69 2.47
N SER A 17 17.36 8.83 2.70
CA SER A 17 18.39 7.89 2.26
C SER A 17 19.26 7.34 3.39
N ASN A 18 19.12 7.88 4.60
CA ASN A 18 19.98 7.58 5.75
C ASN A 18 21.47 7.92 5.50
N LEU A 19 21.73 8.87 4.61
CA LEU A 19 23.06 9.34 4.24
C LEU A 19 23.16 10.86 4.48
N PRO A 20 24.27 11.33 5.09
CA PRO A 20 24.53 12.75 5.31
C PRO A 20 24.84 13.50 4.00
N LEU A 21 24.84 14.83 4.06
CA LEU A 21 25.04 15.70 2.89
C LEU A 21 26.39 15.49 2.22
N ASN A 22 27.45 15.23 3.00
CA ASN A 22 28.78 14.96 2.48
C ASN A 22 28.84 13.74 1.53
N HIS A 23 27.95 12.76 1.69
CA HIS A 23 27.86 11.62 0.78
C HIS A 23 27.40 12.05 -0.62
N TYR A 24 26.67 13.16 -0.70
CA TYR A 24 26.21 13.77 -1.94
C TYR A 24 27.17 14.85 -2.47
N GLY A 25 28.38 14.95 -1.90
CA GLY A 25 29.34 15.99 -2.26
C GLY A 25 28.93 17.40 -1.81
N MET A 26 27.94 17.52 -0.91
CA MET A 26 27.50 18.78 -0.34
C MET A 26 28.16 19.04 1.03
N PRO A 27 28.33 20.30 1.45
CA PRO A 27 28.83 20.62 2.79
C PRO A 27 27.91 20.01 3.85
N SER A 28 28.46 19.26 4.81
CA SER A 28 27.68 18.79 5.96
C SER A 28 27.62 19.87 7.06
N PRO A 29 26.49 20.00 7.77
CA PRO A 29 26.39 20.84 8.94
C PRO A 29 27.32 20.34 10.05
N ASN A 30 27.98 21.26 10.76
CA ASN A 30 28.73 20.94 11.98
C ASN A 30 27.79 20.44 13.09
N ARG A 31 27.68 19.12 13.26
CA ARG A 31 26.99 18.47 14.39
C ARG A 31 27.63 17.12 14.80
N PRO A 32 27.58 16.74 16.09
CA PRO A 32 28.01 15.41 16.55
C PRO A 32 27.20 14.26 15.93
N ALA A 33 27.85 13.13 15.62
CA ALA A 33 27.19 11.94 15.07
C ALA A 33 26.10 11.34 15.98
N THR A 34 26.11 11.66 17.28
CA THR A 34 25.07 11.30 18.25
C THR A 34 23.70 11.92 17.93
N ASP A 35 23.68 13.04 17.21
CA ASP A 35 22.42 13.75 16.89
C ASP A 35 21.59 12.99 15.85
N LEU A 36 22.23 12.23 14.95
CA LEU A 36 21.57 11.39 13.93
C LEU A 36 20.88 10.16 14.55
N VAL A 37 21.52 9.53 15.54
CA VAL A 37 20.92 8.41 16.31
C VAL A 37 19.70 8.91 17.10
N ASN A 38 19.75 10.15 17.58
CA ASN A 38 18.65 10.79 18.28
C ASN A 38 17.48 11.12 17.35
N THR A 39 17.69 11.46 16.07
CA THR A 39 16.61 11.88 15.17
C THR A 39 15.53 10.80 14.98
N ASP A 40 15.93 9.54 14.78
CA ASP A 40 14.99 8.43 14.60
C ASP A 40 14.14 8.16 15.86
N LEU A 41 14.74 8.26 17.05
CA LEU A 41 14.07 8.10 18.33
C LEU A 41 13.20 9.31 18.68
N GLN A 42 13.71 10.52 18.44
CA GLN A 42 12.99 11.77 18.66
C GLN A 42 11.69 11.78 17.86
N ARG A 43 11.75 11.36 16.58
CA ARG A 43 10.55 11.25 15.74
C ARG A 43 9.48 10.35 16.38
N GLU A 44 9.85 9.20 16.93
CA GLU A 44 8.89 8.29 17.56
C GLU A 44 8.37 8.79 18.92
N ASN A 45 9.02 9.79 19.50
CA ASN A 45 8.64 10.40 20.79
C ASN A 45 7.92 11.76 20.64
N GLN A 46 7.80 12.29 19.42
CA GLN A 46 7.26 13.64 19.15
C GLN A 46 5.75 13.66 18.81
N TYR A 47 5.00 12.61 19.17
CA TYR A 47 3.56 12.61 18.97
C TYR A 47 2.86 13.61 19.90
N ASP A 48 1.88 14.34 19.38
CA ASP A 48 1.09 15.28 20.16
C ASP A 48 0.15 14.55 21.13
N HIS A 49 0.48 14.62 22.42
CA HIS A 49 -0.28 14.01 23.51
C HIS A 49 -1.73 14.54 23.59
N GLY A 50 -1.97 15.81 23.25
CA GLY A 50 -3.33 16.38 23.24
C GLY A 50 -4.18 15.70 22.17
N SER A 51 -3.69 15.66 20.93
CA SER A 51 -4.34 14.96 19.82
C SER A 51 -4.56 13.47 20.11
N LEU A 52 -3.57 12.79 20.69
CA LEU A 52 -3.69 11.37 21.06
C LEU A 52 -4.77 11.15 22.13
N ALA A 53 -4.83 11.98 23.16
CA ALA A 53 -5.84 11.89 24.21
C ALA A 53 -7.26 12.06 23.63
N THR A 54 -7.45 13.00 22.72
CA THR A 54 -8.73 13.20 22.02
C THR A 54 -9.13 11.97 21.19
N ILE A 55 -8.18 11.38 20.45
CA ILE A 55 -8.43 10.15 19.67
C ILE A 55 -8.89 9.04 20.60
N ILE A 56 -8.20 8.82 21.72
CA ILE A 56 -8.51 7.75 22.67
C ILE A 56 -9.89 7.97 23.28
N MET A 57 -10.16 9.16 23.81
CA MET A 57 -11.44 9.49 24.45
C MET A 57 -12.63 9.29 23.52
N ASN A 58 -12.49 9.64 22.24
CA ASN A 58 -13.56 9.50 21.26
C ASN A 58 -13.70 8.08 20.69
N SER A 59 -12.62 7.30 20.67
CA SER A 59 -12.59 6.00 19.97
C SER A 59 -12.77 4.80 20.91
N GLU A 60 -12.21 4.85 22.12
CA GLU A 60 -12.27 3.74 23.08
C GLU A 60 -13.72 3.34 23.43
N PRO A 61 -14.69 4.26 23.60
CA PRO A 61 -16.10 3.92 23.84
C PRO A 61 -16.82 3.31 22.63
N LEU A 62 -16.29 3.47 21.41
CA LEU A 62 -16.91 3.00 20.16
C LEU A 62 -16.48 1.58 19.78
N LEU A 63 -15.61 0.95 20.58
CA LEU A 63 -15.18 -0.43 20.35
C LEU A 63 -16.38 -1.39 20.44
N THR A 64 -16.51 -2.28 19.47
CA THR A 64 -17.41 -3.43 19.60
C THR A 64 -16.89 -4.38 20.66
N ALA A 65 -17.74 -5.30 21.15
CA ALA A 65 -17.32 -6.32 22.12
C ALA A 65 -16.11 -7.15 21.60
N GLU A 66 -16.14 -7.58 20.33
CA GLU A 66 -15.02 -8.30 19.70
C GLU A 66 -13.73 -7.45 19.68
N GLN A 67 -13.83 -6.18 19.26
CA GLN A 67 -12.69 -5.28 19.21
C GLN A 67 -12.13 -4.99 20.61
N LYS A 68 -13.00 -4.86 21.62
CA LYS A 68 -12.60 -4.61 23.02
C LYS A 68 -11.80 -5.77 23.59
N ILE A 69 -12.23 -7.02 23.35
CA ILE A 69 -11.50 -8.22 23.78
C ILE A 69 -10.09 -8.24 23.18
N ILE A 70 -9.98 -7.96 21.88
CA ILE A 70 -8.68 -7.93 21.18
C ILE A 70 -7.82 -6.77 21.71
N TYR A 71 -8.39 -5.58 21.85
CA TYR A 71 -7.72 -4.42 22.41
C TYR A 71 -7.14 -4.73 23.80
N ASP A 72 -7.96 -5.27 24.71
CA ASP A 72 -7.53 -5.61 26.07
C ASP A 72 -6.44 -6.68 26.08
N ARG A 73 -6.58 -7.71 25.24
CA ARG A 73 -5.58 -8.77 25.09
C ARG A 73 -4.20 -8.23 24.69
N ILE A 74 -4.17 -7.29 23.73
CA ILE A 74 -2.95 -6.64 23.26
C ILE A 74 -2.39 -5.68 24.32
N MET A 75 -3.23 -4.86 24.94
CA MET A 75 -2.80 -3.93 25.98
C MET A 75 -2.24 -4.66 27.20
N LEU A 76 -2.82 -5.80 27.59
CA LEU A 76 -2.28 -6.67 28.63
C LEU A 76 -0.90 -7.23 28.26
N ALA A 77 -0.71 -7.69 27.02
CA ALA A 77 0.59 -8.18 26.57
C ALA A 77 1.66 -7.07 26.62
N VAL A 78 1.30 -5.86 26.19
CA VAL A 78 2.17 -4.67 26.23
C VAL A 78 2.51 -4.27 27.67
N ALA A 79 1.56 -4.38 28.61
CA ALA A 79 1.80 -4.08 30.01
C ALA A 79 2.67 -5.14 30.71
N ALA A 80 2.53 -6.41 30.32
CA ALA A 80 3.28 -7.52 30.91
C ALA A 80 4.74 -7.60 30.41
N GLU A 81 5.06 -7.00 29.26
CA GLU A 81 6.40 -6.98 28.66
C GLU A 81 7.03 -8.37 28.44
N GLN A 82 6.19 -9.39 28.20
CA GLN A 82 6.61 -10.78 27.99
C GLN A 82 6.89 -11.13 26.53
N GLY A 83 6.74 -10.17 25.61
CA GLY A 83 6.73 -10.39 24.17
C GLY A 83 5.39 -10.97 23.68
N GLY A 84 5.28 -11.22 22.39
CA GLY A 84 4.08 -11.82 21.82
C GLY A 84 4.06 -11.83 20.30
N PHE A 85 3.41 -12.84 19.74
CA PHE A 85 3.24 -12.96 18.29
C PHE A 85 1.76 -13.18 17.96
N PHE A 86 1.13 -12.16 17.40
CA PHE A 86 -0.30 -12.12 17.14
C PHE A 86 -0.59 -11.91 15.66
N PHE A 87 -1.69 -12.49 15.18
CA PHE A 87 -2.26 -12.20 13.88
C PHE A 87 -3.73 -11.79 14.02
N LEU A 88 -4.05 -10.57 13.60
CA LEU A 88 -5.41 -10.06 13.49
C LEU A 88 -5.98 -10.41 12.11
N ASP A 89 -6.78 -11.49 12.07
CA ASP A 89 -7.60 -11.87 10.91
C ASP A 89 -8.84 -10.97 10.89
N ALA A 90 -8.85 -10.03 9.96
CA ALA A 90 -9.89 -9.01 9.89
C ALA A 90 -10.30 -8.75 8.44
N PRO A 91 -11.40 -9.38 7.97
CA PRO A 91 -12.01 -9.10 6.68
C PRO A 91 -12.32 -7.61 6.47
N GLY A 92 -12.48 -7.23 5.20
CA GLY A 92 -12.82 -5.85 4.83
C GLY A 92 -14.09 -5.35 5.54
N GLY A 93 -14.02 -4.15 6.14
CA GLY A 93 -15.16 -3.50 6.79
C GLY A 93 -15.34 -3.80 8.28
N THR A 94 -14.49 -4.65 8.88
CA THR A 94 -14.56 -5.03 10.30
C THR A 94 -13.97 -4.03 11.31
N GLY A 95 -13.46 -2.89 10.82
CA GLY A 95 -12.85 -1.87 11.69
C GLY A 95 -11.39 -2.14 12.08
N LYS A 96 -10.67 -3.01 11.36
CA LYS A 96 -9.22 -3.27 11.55
C LYS A 96 -8.39 -2.00 11.77
N THR A 97 -8.46 -1.06 10.83
CA THR A 97 -7.67 0.19 10.88
C THR A 97 -8.05 1.06 12.08
N PHE A 98 -9.33 1.08 12.45
CA PHE A 98 -9.80 1.79 13.64
C PHE A 98 -9.17 1.21 14.92
N LEU A 99 -9.26 -0.12 15.09
CA LEU A 99 -8.67 -0.81 16.24
C LEU A 99 -7.15 -0.63 16.31
N ILE A 100 -6.43 -0.83 15.20
CA ILE A 100 -4.98 -0.63 15.14
C ILE A 100 -4.60 0.81 15.49
N SER A 101 -5.32 1.79 14.95
CA SER A 101 -5.05 3.21 15.22
C SER A 101 -5.24 3.55 16.70
N LEU A 102 -6.26 2.98 17.34
CA LEU A 102 -6.48 3.17 18.78
C LEU A 102 -5.38 2.53 19.62
N ILE A 103 -4.94 1.30 19.30
CA ILE A 103 -3.82 0.63 19.99
C ILE A 103 -2.55 1.49 19.89
N LEU A 104 -2.21 1.97 18.68
CA LEU A 104 -1.07 2.86 18.47
C LEU A 104 -1.20 4.13 19.31
N ALA A 105 -2.38 4.78 19.30
CA ALA A 105 -2.61 6.01 20.04
C ALA A 105 -2.46 5.81 21.55
N LYS A 106 -3.04 4.72 22.10
CA LYS A 106 -2.98 4.41 23.53
C LYS A 106 -1.57 4.16 24.04
N ILE A 107 -0.75 3.45 23.27
CA ILE A 107 0.63 3.15 23.68
C ILE A 107 1.50 4.41 23.56
N ARG A 108 1.34 5.18 22.48
CA ARG A 108 2.08 6.45 22.29
C ARG A 108 1.71 7.50 23.33
N SER A 109 0.46 7.55 23.79
CA SER A 109 0.06 8.50 24.84
C SER A 109 0.75 8.22 26.18
N GLN A 110 1.23 6.99 26.40
CA GLN A 110 2.02 6.57 27.55
C GLN A 110 3.53 6.82 27.37
N GLN A 111 3.94 7.60 26.36
CA GLN A 111 5.35 7.85 26.02
C GLN A 111 6.15 6.58 25.66
N LYS A 112 5.44 5.52 25.25
CA LYS A 112 6.05 4.28 24.73
C LYS A 112 6.12 4.32 23.21
N ILE A 113 7.14 3.67 22.64
CA ILE A 113 7.31 3.58 21.18
C ILE A 113 6.42 2.48 20.63
N ALA A 114 5.49 2.84 19.74
CA ALA A 114 4.65 1.90 18.99
C ALA A 114 4.84 2.12 17.48
N LEU A 115 5.38 1.11 16.80
CA LEU A 115 5.71 1.21 15.37
C LEU A 115 4.53 0.82 14.49
N ALA A 116 4.15 1.73 13.61
CA ALA A 116 3.15 1.51 12.58
C ALA A 116 3.85 1.13 11.26
N VAL A 117 3.69 -0.12 10.85
CA VAL A 117 4.30 -0.68 9.65
C VAL A 117 3.20 -1.22 8.74
N ALA A 118 3.39 -1.15 7.43
CA ALA A 118 2.50 -1.79 6.48
C ALA A 118 3.24 -2.40 5.28
N SER A 119 2.65 -3.37 4.58
CA SER A 119 3.29 -3.96 3.39
C SER A 119 3.31 -3.01 2.18
N SER A 120 2.35 -2.08 2.08
CA SER A 120 2.24 -1.12 0.98
C SER A 120 2.27 0.33 1.46
N GLY A 121 2.70 1.25 0.60
CA GLY A 121 2.75 2.69 0.93
C GLY A 121 1.37 3.27 1.20
N ILE A 122 0.34 2.79 0.50
CA ILE A 122 -1.04 3.22 0.70
C ILE A 122 -1.53 2.81 2.09
N ALA A 123 -1.35 1.55 2.47
CA ALA A 123 -1.73 1.07 3.81
C ALA A 123 -0.97 1.83 4.92
N ALA A 124 0.30 2.14 4.69
CA ALA A 124 1.09 2.95 5.62
C ALA A 124 0.50 4.34 5.83
N THR A 125 -0.05 5.00 4.80
CA THR A 125 -0.66 6.34 4.92
C THR A 125 -1.94 6.37 5.77
N LEU A 126 -2.56 5.21 6.03
CA LEU A 126 -3.76 5.10 6.87
C LEU A 126 -3.43 5.06 8.36
N LEU A 127 -2.18 4.81 8.72
CA LEU A 127 -1.72 4.73 10.11
C LEU A 127 -0.86 5.94 10.45
N ASP A 128 -1.06 6.53 11.63
CA ASP A 128 -0.27 7.68 12.03
C ASP A 128 1.21 7.29 12.25
N GLY A 129 2.13 8.01 11.61
CA GLY A 129 3.55 7.64 11.52
C GLY A 129 3.83 6.35 10.73
N GLY A 130 2.86 5.84 9.97
CA GLY A 130 2.99 4.60 9.21
C GLY A 130 4.08 4.65 8.15
N ARG A 131 4.86 3.57 8.06
CA ARG A 131 5.91 3.38 7.03
C ARG A 131 5.84 1.97 6.44
N THR A 132 6.35 1.79 5.22
CA THR A 132 6.38 0.45 4.62
C THR A 132 7.39 -0.46 5.31
N ALA A 133 7.09 -1.76 5.45
CA ALA A 133 7.98 -2.75 6.05
C ALA A 133 9.39 -2.74 5.44
N HIS A 134 9.49 -2.65 4.10
CA HIS A 134 10.77 -2.54 3.40
C HIS A 134 11.60 -1.33 3.87
N SER A 135 10.96 -0.17 4.05
CA SER A 135 11.64 1.04 4.52
C SER A 135 11.99 0.99 6.00
N THR A 136 11.08 0.50 6.85
CA THR A 136 11.25 0.46 8.30
C THR A 136 12.30 -0.57 8.70
N PHE A 137 12.21 -1.76 8.14
CA PHE A 137 13.09 -2.86 8.49
C PHE A 137 14.31 -2.97 7.56
N LYS A 138 14.44 -2.13 6.53
CA LYS A 138 15.52 -2.24 5.53
C LYS A 138 15.63 -3.66 4.97
N LEU A 139 14.48 -4.25 4.63
CA LEU A 139 14.41 -5.59 4.05
C LEU A 139 15.18 -5.62 2.72
N PRO A 140 15.96 -6.68 2.44
CA PRO A 140 16.54 -6.87 1.12
C PRO A 140 15.45 -6.90 0.04
N LEU A 141 15.69 -6.24 -1.10
CA LEU A 141 14.73 -6.22 -2.21
C LEU A 141 14.53 -7.63 -2.80
N ASP A 142 15.56 -8.47 -2.76
CA ASP A 142 15.60 -9.83 -3.27
C ASP A 142 15.40 -10.89 -2.17
N VAL A 143 14.70 -10.54 -1.09
CA VAL A 143 14.50 -11.42 0.08
C VAL A 143 13.92 -12.80 -0.29
N HIS A 144 13.15 -12.90 -1.37
CA HIS A 144 12.59 -14.15 -1.87
C HIS A 144 13.65 -15.19 -2.29
N ASN A 145 14.86 -14.76 -2.67
CA ASN A 145 15.98 -15.63 -3.05
C ASN A 145 16.98 -15.87 -1.89
N LYS A 146 16.71 -15.31 -0.70
CA LYS A 146 17.64 -15.33 0.44
C LYS A 146 16.91 -15.81 1.71
N PRO A 147 16.71 -17.12 1.90
CA PRO A 147 15.99 -17.67 3.05
C PRO A 147 16.61 -17.26 4.39
N ASP A 148 17.93 -17.11 4.43
CA ASP A 148 18.69 -16.71 5.62
C ASP A 148 18.95 -15.20 5.71
N ALA A 149 18.28 -14.39 4.87
CA ALA A 149 18.44 -12.95 4.86
C ALA A 149 18.26 -12.32 6.25
N MET A 150 19.04 -11.29 6.51
CA MET A 150 18.84 -10.36 7.62
C MET A 150 18.31 -9.04 7.06
N CYS A 151 17.65 -8.27 7.90
CA CYS A 151 17.38 -6.86 7.64
C CYS A 151 18.71 -6.10 7.56
N ASN A 152 18.85 -5.16 6.63
CA ASN A 152 20.06 -4.35 6.48
C ASN A 152 20.11 -3.22 7.52
N ILE A 153 20.19 -3.59 8.80
CA ILE A 153 20.18 -2.69 9.95
C ILE A 153 21.46 -2.90 10.77
N LYS A 154 22.25 -1.84 10.92
CA LYS A 154 23.44 -1.85 11.79
C LYS A 154 23.04 -1.73 13.26
N LYS A 155 23.66 -2.49 14.17
CA LYS A 155 23.33 -2.52 15.61
C LYS A 155 23.35 -1.14 16.29
N ASN A 156 24.24 -0.25 15.85
CA ASN A 156 24.45 1.10 16.37
C ASN A 156 23.63 2.19 15.64
N SER A 157 22.74 1.83 14.73
CA SER A 157 21.89 2.79 14.01
C SER A 157 20.72 3.31 14.86
N GLY A 158 20.17 4.47 14.50
CA GLY A 158 18.96 5.04 15.13
C GLY A 158 17.76 4.10 15.04
N ILE A 159 17.50 3.53 13.86
CA ILE A 159 16.44 2.52 13.68
C ILE A 159 16.62 1.28 14.56
N ALA A 160 17.86 0.81 14.78
CA ALA A 160 18.11 -0.28 15.72
C ALA A 160 17.74 0.11 17.16
N ALA A 161 18.04 1.34 17.57
CA ALA A 161 17.63 1.85 18.87
C ALA A 161 16.11 1.97 19.01
N VAL A 162 15.42 2.40 17.95
CA VAL A 162 13.95 2.43 17.88
C VAL A 162 13.35 1.04 18.02
N LEU A 163 13.86 0.04 17.27
CA LEU A 163 13.38 -1.35 17.34
C LEU A 163 13.61 -1.97 18.73
N ARG A 164 14.76 -1.71 19.36
CA ARG A 164 15.03 -2.17 20.74
C ARG A 164 14.06 -1.61 21.76
N LYS A 165 13.67 -0.33 21.60
CA LYS A 165 12.80 0.39 22.55
C LYS A 165 11.32 0.28 22.23
N SER A 166 10.93 -0.31 21.10
CA SER A 166 9.53 -0.44 20.71
C SER A 166 8.80 -1.42 21.63
N SER A 167 7.68 -0.99 22.21
CA SER A 167 6.81 -1.84 23.01
C SER A 167 5.91 -2.72 22.14
N ILE A 168 5.62 -2.28 20.92
CA ILE A 168 4.90 -3.08 19.91
C ILE A 168 5.32 -2.67 18.50
N ILE A 169 5.35 -3.66 17.61
CA ILE A 169 5.43 -3.49 16.17
C ILE A 169 4.12 -3.99 15.58
N ILE A 170 3.38 -3.10 14.90
CA ILE A 170 2.18 -3.49 14.17
C ILE A 170 2.49 -3.48 12.67
N TRP A 171 2.28 -4.60 12.00
CA TRP A 171 2.49 -4.74 10.56
C TRP A 171 1.17 -5.05 9.85
N ASP A 172 0.61 -4.01 9.23
CA ASP A 172 -0.66 -4.07 8.51
C ASP A 172 -0.54 -4.51 7.04
N GLU A 173 -1.61 -5.12 6.53
CA GLU A 173 -1.69 -5.74 5.21
C GLU A 173 -0.54 -6.76 5.00
N CYS A 174 -0.22 -7.55 6.03
CA CYS A 174 0.94 -8.44 6.04
C CYS A 174 0.82 -9.61 5.04
N THR A 175 -0.38 -9.92 4.55
CA THR A 175 -0.65 -11.08 3.68
C THR A 175 0.04 -11.01 2.32
N MET A 176 0.44 -9.81 1.87
CA MET A 176 1.24 -9.60 0.67
C MET A 176 2.74 -9.81 0.89
N ALA A 177 3.19 -9.98 2.14
CA ALA A 177 4.60 -10.13 2.46
C ALA A 177 5.07 -11.57 2.27
N HIS A 178 6.27 -11.72 1.71
CA HIS A 178 6.96 -13.00 1.64
C HIS A 178 7.35 -13.48 3.04
N LYS A 179 7.25 -14.78 3.33
CA LYS A 179 7.61 -15.36 4.64
C LYS A 179 9.03 -15.03 5.07
N TYR A 180 9.98 -15.02 4.14
CA TYR A 180 11.38 -14.65 4.41
C TYR A 180 11.53 -13.21 4.92
N SER A 181 10.60 -12.31 4.63
CA SER A 181 10.59 -10.97 5.23
C SER A 181 10.29 -11.01 6.73
N LEU A 182 9.34 -11.85 7.14
CA LEU A 182 9.01 -12.06 8.56
C LEU A 182 10.15 -12.78 9.29
N GLU A 183 10.75 -13.77 8.65
CA GLU A 183 11.88 -14.53 9.20
C GLU A 183 13.15 -13.68 9.32
N ALA A 184 13.42 -12.82 8.34
CA ALA A 184 14.51 -11.85 8.39
C ALA A 184 14.32 -10.86 9.53
N LEU A 185 13.09 -10.37 9.75
CA LEU A 185 12.76 -9.52 10.89
C LEU A 185 13.01 -10.25 12.21
N ASN A 186 12.56 -11.51 12.34
CA ASN A 186 12.78 -12.32 13.54
C ASN A 186 14.28 -12.43 13.87
N ARG A 187 15.09 -12.91 12.91
CA ARG A 187 16.54 -13.07 13.12
C ARG A 187 17.22 -11.75 13.47
N THR A 188 16.84 -10.66 12.79
CA THR A 188 17.39 -9.33 13.08
C THR A 188 17.04 -8.88 14.49
N MET A 189 15.80 -9.03 14.93
CA MET A 189 15.40 -8.63 16.28
C MET A 189 16.10 -9.47 17.35
N GLN A 190 16.31 -10.76 17.11
CA GLN A 190 17.09 -11.62 18.01
C GLN A 190 18.53 -11.14 18.14
N ASP A 191 19.17 -10.76 17.03
CA ASP A 191 20.54 -10.23 16.99
C ASP A 191 20.65 -8.81 17.62
N LEU A 192 19.66 -7.95 17.40
CA LEU A 192 19.61 -6.59 17.97
C LEU A 192 19.42 -6.60 19.49
N ASN A 193 18.63 -7.54 20.01
CA ASN A 193 18.30 -7.66 21.42
C ASN A 193 19.18 -8.67 22.17
N SER A 194 20.07 -9.39 21.46
CA SER A 194 20.82 -10.53 22.01
C SER A 194 19.92 -11.52 22.76
N ASN A 195 18.74 -11.81 22.18
CA ASN A 195 17.68 -12.58 22.82
C ASN A 195 17.06 -13.55 21.80
N ASN A 196 17.17 -14.86 22.06
CA ASN A 196 16.70 -15.91 21.14
C ASN A 196 15.19 -16.14 21.17
N LYS A 197 14.42 -15.41 21.98
CA LYS A 197 12.95 -15.42 21.92
C LYS A 197 12.44 -14.94 20.54
N LEU A 198 11.19 -15.26 20.21
CA LEU A 198 10.55 -14.75 19.00
C LEU A 198 10.66 -13.21 18.95
N PHE A 199 11.11 -12.70 17.80
CA PHE A 199 11.35 -11.29 17.55
C PHE A 199 12.18 -10.60 18.63
N GLY A 200 13.18 -11.29 19.20
CA GLY A 200 14.02 -10.73 20.25
C GLY A 200 13.28 -10.40 21.55
N GLY A 201 12.09 -10.98 21.77
CA GLY A 201 11.20 -10.67 22.88
C GLY A 201 10.24 -9.49 22.64
N ALA A 202 10.22 -8.91 21.43
CA ALA A 202 9.26 -7.87 21.09
C ALA A 202 7.83 -8.41 20.89
N ILE A 203 6.85 -7.52 20.94
CA ILE A 203 5.48 -7.83 20.54
C ILE A 203 5.31 -7.49 19.05
N LEU A 204 4.95 -8.48 18.25
CA LEU A 204 4.58 -8.31 16.86
C LEU A 204 3.09 -8.62 16.67
N LEU A 205 2.33 -7.62 16.21
CA LEU A 205 0.95 -7.76 15.77
C LEU A 205 0.90 -7.65 14.24
N LEU A 206 0.71 -8.78 13.57
CA LEU A 206 0.41 -8.82 12.15
C LEU A 206 -1.09 -8.59 11.93
N SER A 207 -1.46 -7.97 10.82
CA SER A 207 -2.88 -7.84 10.46
C SER A 207 -3.11 -7.90 8.96
N GLY A 208 -4.28 -8.42 8.58
CA GLY A 208 -4.68 -8.55 7.18
C GLY A 208 -5.81 -9.55 7.00
N ASP A 209 -6.02 -9.93 5.75
CA ASP A 209 -7.01 -10.94 5.37
C ASP A 209 -6.42 -11.85 4.29
N PHE A 210 -6.27 -13.15 4.58
CA PHE A 210 -5.73 -14.13 3.62
C PHE A 210 -6.69 -14.43 2.46
N ARG A 211 -7.89 -13.84 2.50
CA ARG A 211 -8.77 -13.74 1.33
C ARG A 211 -8.35 -12.61 0.39
N GLN A 212 -7.24 -11.92 0.62
CA GLN A 212 -6.68 -10.94 -0.33
C GLN A 212 -5.59 -11.57 -1.23
N THR A 213 -4.92 -10.75 -2.05
CA THR A 213 -3.86 -11.26 -2.95
C THR A 213 -2.63 -11.73 -2.17
N LEU A 214 -1.97 -12.76 -2.69
CA LEU A 214 -0.75 -13.37 -2.14
C LEU A 214 0.50 -12.58 -2.55
N PRO A 215 1.68 -12.88 -1.99
CA PRO A 215 2.93 -12.31 -2.47
C PRO A 215 3.10 -12.55 -3.97
N VAL A 216 3.41 -11.51 -4.72
CA VAL A 216 3.66 -11.60 -6.17
C VAL A 216 5.07 -12.11 -6.39
N ILE A 217 5.21 -13.28 -7.00
CA ILE A 217 6.50 -13.87 -7.35
C ILE A 217 6.61 -13.93 -8.88
N PRO A 218 7.63 -13.32 -9.50
CA PRO A 218 7.79 -13.40 -10.94
C PRO A 218 8.00 -14.84 -11.40
N ARG A 219 7.26 -15.27 -12.43
CA ARG A 219 7.38 -16.60 -13.04
C ARG A 219 7.14 -17.77 -12.07
N SER A 220 6.39 -17.55 -10.99
CA SER A 220 6.05 -18.59 -10.04
C SER A 220 5.00 -19.56 -10.54
N THR A 221 5.06 -20.77 -10.01
CA THR A 221 3.91 -21.67 -9.95
C THR A 221 3.03 -21.34 -8.75
N PHE A 222 1.83 -21.90 -8.74
CA PHE A 222 0.94 -21.81 -7.59
C PHE A 222 1.57 -22.37 -6.29
N ALA A 223 2.35 -23.45 -6.39
CA ALA A 223 3.02 -24.02 -5.23
C ALA A 223 4.04 -23.05 -4.62
N ASP A 224 4.75 -22.29 -5.47
CA ASP A 224 5.70 -21.27 -5.03
C ASP A 224 4.99 -20.11 -4.31
N GLU A 225 3.84 -19.66 -4.83
CA GLU A 225 3.02 -18.62 -4.18
C GLU A 225 2.54 -19.04 -2.79
N ILE A 226 2.05 -20.28 -2.64
CA ILE A 226 1.69 -20.81 -1.32
C ILE A 226 2.91 -20.86 -0.42
N ASN A 227 4.03 -21.42 -0.91
CA ASN A 227 5.25 -21.58 -0.13
C ASN A 227 5.81 -20.23 0.36
N ALA A 228 5.57 -19.15 -0.38
CA ALA A 228 5.95 -17.79 0.01
C ALA A 228 5.04 -17.15 1.07
N CYS A 229 3.83 -17.66 1.28
CA CYS A 229 2.88 -17.07 2.23
C CYS A 229 3.40 -17.15 3.67
N LEU A 230 3.06 -16.15 4.49
CA LEU A 230 3.45 -16.11 5.91
C LEU A 230 3.04 -17.38 6.69
N LYS A 231 1.89 -17.98 6.35
CA LYS A 231 1.40 -19.23 6.94
C LYS A 231 2.37 -20.41 6.77
N GLN A 232 3.23 -20.39 5.76
CA GLN A 232 4.25 -21.41 5.51
C GLN A 232 5.58 -21.12 6.21
N SER A 233 5.66 -20.04 6.99
CA SER A 233 6.81 -19.80 7.88
C SER A 233 6.77 -20.75 9.07
N PHE A 234 7.94 -21.22 9.51
CA PHE A 234 8.05 -21.98 10.76
C PHE A 234 7.59 -21.16 11.97
N LEU A 235 7.71 -19.83 11.92
CA LEU A 235 7.27 -18.91 12.97
C LEU A 235 5.75 -18.94 13.16
N TRP A 236 4.99 -19.19 12.08
CA TRP A 236 3.53 -19.10 12.10
C TRP A 236 2.88 -20.11 13.05
N ARG A 237 3.57 -21.21 13.38
CA ARG A 237 3.11 -22.21 14.36
C ARG A 237 2.92 -21.64 15.77
N SER A 238 3.58 -20.53 16.08
CA SER A 238 3.52 -19.86 17.38
C SER A 238 2.61 -18.63 17.40
N VAL A 239 1.86 -18.37 16.31
CA VAL A 239 1.00 -17.18 16.23
C VAL A 239 -0.31 -17.38 16.98
N GLU A 240 -0.69 -16.41 17.80
CA GLU A 240 -2.03 -16.31 18.37
C GLU A 240 -2.94 -15.56 17.39
N THR A 241 -4.00 -16.22 16.90
CA THR A 241 -4.94 -15.61 15.94
C THR A 241 -6.09 -14.94 16.66
N LEU A 242 -6.26 -13.64 16.42
CA LEU A 242 -7.34 -12.79 16.90
C LEU A 242 -8.26 -12.50 15.72
N ARG A 243 -9.58 -12.68 15.85
CA ARG A 243 -10.53 -12.60 14.73
C ARG A 243 -11.56 -11.51 14.92
N LEU A 244 -11.75 -10.69 13.89
CA LEU A 244 -12.92 -9.81 13.77
C LEU A 244 -13.89 -10.39 12.76
N THR A 245 -15.15 -10.52 13.13
CA THR A 245 -16.16 -11.13 12.24
C THR A 245 -17.27 -10.15 11.85
N ILE A 246 -17.51 -9.14 12.69
CA ILE A 246 -18.60 -8.19 12.49
C ILE A 246 -18.21 -7.13 11.45
N ASN A 247 -18.92 -7.12 10.31
CA ASN A 247 -18.75 -6.08 9.29
C ASN A 247 -19.46 -4.78 9.70
N MET A 248 -18.71 -3.89 10.34
CA MET A 248 -19.21 -2.60 10.80
C MET A 248 -19.69 -1.69 9.65
N ARG A 249 -19.10 -1.79 8.45
CA ARG A 249 -19.52 -0.98 7.30
C ARG A 249 -20.98 -1.24 6.92
N VAL A 250 -21.42 -2.50 7.05
CA VAL A 250 -22.80 -2.91 6.80
C VAL A 250 -23.70 -2.48 7.94
N GLN A 251 -23.31 -2.76 9.18
CA GLN A 251 -24.13 -2.44 10.36
C GLN A 251 -24.42 -0.95 10.48
N LEU A 252 -23.43 -0.09 10.24
CA LEU A 252 -23.60 1.37 10.32
C LEU A 252 -24.51 1.94 9.22
N GLN A 253 -24.69 1.23 8.10
CA GLN A 253 -25.48 1.69 6.98
C GLN A 253 -26.98 1.35 7.10
N ASN A 254 -27.36 0.43 7.99
CA ASN A 254 -28.73 -0.09 8.15
C ASN A 254 -29.42 -0.39 6.81
N ASP A 255 -28.67 -0.91 5.84
CA ASP A 255 -29.15 -1.19 4.48
C ASP A 255 -29.14 -2.71 4.24
N PRO A 256 -30.33 -3.34 4.07
CA PRO A 256 -30.43 -4.77 3.81
C PRO A 256 -29.64 -5.23 2.57
N SER A 257 -29.54 -4.38 1.54
CA SER A 257 -28.79 -4.71 0.32
C SER A 257 -27.28 -4.78 0.58
N ALA A 258 -26.76 -3.97 1.51
CA ALA A 258 -25.36 -3.99 1.92
C ALA A 258 -25.00 -5.29 2.66
N GLN A 259 -25.95 -5.81 3.46
CA GLN A 259 -25.78 -7.06 4.17
C GLN A 259 -25.72 -8.25 3.21
N ILE A 260 -26.70 -8.36 2.31
CA ILE A 260 -26.73 -9.41 1.30
C ILE A 260 -25.46 -9.35 0.43
N PHE A 261 -25.04 -8.16 0.01
CA PHE A 261 -23.81 -7.97 -0.74
C PHE A 261 -22.57 -8.44 0.02
N SER A 262 -22.47 -8.15 1.33
CA SER A 262 -21.34 -8.61 2.15
C SER A 262 -21.29 -10.13 2.28
N GLU A 263 -22.45 -10.80 2.41
CA GLU A 263 -22.54 -12.25 2.47
C GLU A 263 -22.12 -12.89 1.13
N GLN A 264 -22.67 -12.41 0.02
CA GLN A 264 -22.31 -12.85 -1.33
C GLN A 264 -20.82 -12.61 -1.63
N LEU A 265 -20.28 -11.47 -1.20
CA LEU A 265 -18.87 -11.14 -1.33
C LEU A 265 -18.00 -12.14 -0.55
N LEU A 266 -18.41 -12.56 0.65
CA LEU A 266 -17.72 -13.60 1.41
C LEU A 266 -17.84 -14.97 0.72
N ASP A 267 -18.94 -15.29 0.04
CA ASP A 267 -19.05 -16.55 -0.71
C ASP A 267 -18.13 -16.58 -1.93
N ILE A 268 -18.02 -15.48 -2.69
CA ILE A 268 -16.96 -15.28 -3.70
C ILE A 268 -15.59 -15.44 -3.05
N GLY A 269 -15.40 -14.73 -1.93
CA GLY A 269 -14.21 -14.68 -1.09
C GLY A 269 -13.93 -15.94 -0.28
N ASN A 270 -14.76 -16.99 -0.39
CA ASN A 270 -14.50 -18.32 0.15
C ASN A 270 -14.47 -19.39 -0.96
N GLY A 271 -14.87 -19.04 -2.19
CA GLY A 271 -14.93 -20.00 -3.30
C GLY A 271 -16.07 -20.99 -3.16
N LYS A 272 -17.21 -20.50 -2.64
CA LYS A 272 -18.44 -21.28 -2.43
C LYS A 272 -19.41 -21.18 -3.61
N ILE A 273 -19.24 -20.20 -4.49
CA ILE A 273 -20.06 -20.08 -5.71
C ILE A 273 -19.68 -21.19 -6.68
N GLU A 274 -20.69 -21.91 -7.16
CA GLU A 274 -20.53 -23.00 -8.12
C GLU A 274 -19.94 -22.52 -9.45
N LEU A 275 -19.06 -23.35 -10.01
CA LEU A 275 -18.47 -23.12 -11.32
C LEU A 275 -19.40 -23.66 -12.40
N GLN A 276 -19.59 -22.90 -13.45
CA GLN A 276 -20.31 -23.39 -14.62
C GLN A 276 -19.49 -24.48 -15.33
N PRO A 277 -20.07 -25.65 -15.64
CA PRO A 277 -19.34 -26.80 -16.19
C PRO A 277 -18.51 -26.48 -17.43
N ASN A 278 -19.07 -25.66 -18.34
CA ASN A 278 -18.48 -25.41 -19.65
C ASN A 278 -17.40 -24.33 -19.66
N THR A 279 -17.45 -23.37 -18.72
CA THR A 279 -16.59 -22.17 -18.75
C THR A 279 -15.59 -22.12 -17.60
N GLN A 280 -15.74 -22.96 -16.57
CA GLN A 280 -14.98 -22.88 -15.32
C GLN A 280 -15.01 -21.47 -14.70
N CYS A 281 -16.10 -20.73 -14.98
CA CYS A 281 -16.35 -19.39 -14.47
C CYS A 281 -17.50 -19.44 -13.45
N ILE A 282 -17.52 -18.47 -12.55
CA ILE A 282 -18.71 -18.20 -11.74
C ILE A 282 -19.64 -17.26 -12.51
N LYS A 283 -20.93 -17.36 -12.24
CA LYS A 283 -21.90 -16.32 -12.62
C LYS A 283 -22.12 -15.40 -11.42
N LEU A 284 -21.91 -14.10 -11.59
CA LEU A 284 -22.18 -13.13 -10.53
C LEU A 284 -23.69 -13.12 -10.19
N PRO A 285 -24.07 -13.12 -8.90
CA PRO A 285 -25.49 -13.08 -8.50
C PRO A 285 -26.21 -11.85 -9.05
N ASP A 286 -27.52 -11.97 -9.26
CA ASP A 286 -28.20 -10.97 -10.08
C ASP A 286 -28.30 -9.57 -9.45
N ASN A 287 -28.29 -9.53 -8.12
CA ASN A 287 -28.34 -8.35 -7.28
C ASN A 287 -26.96 -7.92 -6.74
N PHE A 288 -25.87 -8.51 -7.22
CA PHE A 288 -24.53 -8.26 -6.70
C PHE A 288 -23.88 -6.97 -7.23
N CYS A 289 -24.19 -6.60 -8.47
CA CYS A 289 -23.61 -5.44 -9.16
C CYS A 289 -24.46 -5.01 -10.36
N THR A 290 -24.22 -3.80 -10.85
CA THR A 290 -24.76 -3.35 -12.13
C THR A 290 -23.82 -3.80 -13.25
N VAL A 291 -24.32 -4.61 -14.18
CA VAL A 291 -23.53 -5.10 -15.31
C VAL A 291 -23.68 -4.15 -16.49
N VAL A 292 -22.56 -3.72 -17.05
CA VAL A 292 -22.49 -2.82 -18.22
C VAL A 292 -22.03 -3.60 -19.46
N GLN A 293 -22.36 -3.09 -20.64
CA GLN A 293 -22.16 -3.77 -21.93
C GLN A 293 -20.77 -3.56 -22.51
N ASP A 294 -20.20 -2.37 -22.34
CA ASP A 294 -18.90 -2.02 -22.90
C ASP A 294 -18.09 -1.05 -22.03
N LYS A 295 -16.83 -0.81 -22.44
CA LYS A 295 -15.91 0.10 -21.75
C LYS A 295 -16.40 1.55 -21.71
N ASN A 296 -17.14 2.02 -22.71
CA ASN A 296 -17.63 3.39 -22.74
C ASN A 296 -18.76 3.58 -21.74
N GLU A 297 -19.69 2.63 -21.66
CA GLU A 297 -20.73 2.61 -20.64
C GLU A 297 -20.11 2.53 -19.24
N LEU A 298 -19.10 1.67 -19.04
CA LEU A 298 -18.36 1.59 -17.77
C LEU A 298 -17.75 2.94 -17.39
N ILE A 299 -17.07 3.62 -18.34
CA ILE A 299 -16.49 4.95 -18.12
C ILE A 299 -17.58 5.96 -17.77
N GLN A 300 -18.72 5.95 -18.47
CA GLN A 300 -19.81 6.89 -18.24
C GLN A 300 -20.50 6.65 -16.89
N SER A 301 -20.68 5.40 -16.46
CA SER A 301 -21.25 5.07 -15.15
C SER A 301 -20.35 5.53 -14.00
N ILE A 302 -19.03 5.40 -14.14
CA ILE A 302 -18.08 5.77 -13.09
C ILE A 302 -17.73 7.25 -13.15
N PHE A 303 -17.59 7.84 -14.32
CA PHE A 303 -17.20 9.23 -14.51
C PHE A 303 -18.27 10.00 -15.31
N PRO A 304 -19.51 10.14 -14.79
CA PRO A 304 -20.56 10.86 -15.49
C PRO A 304 -20.18 12.34 -15.66
N ASP A 305 -20.36 12.83 -16.89
CA ASP A 305 -20.03 14.21 -17.27
C ASP A 305 -18.61 14.64 -16.86
N ILE A 306 -17.62 13.77 -17.10
CA ILE A 306 -16.23 14.04 -16.74
C ILE A 306 -15.69 15.34 -17.36
N GLN A 307 -16.22 15.74 -18.51
CA GLN A 307 -15.85 16.98 -19.20
C GLN A 307 -16.07 18.24 -18.36
N ASN A 308 -17.02 18.20 -17.42
CA ASN A 308 -17.32 19.31 -16.51
C ASN A 308 -16.86 19.01 -15.07
N ASN A 309 -16.78 17.73 -14.68
CA ASN A 309 -16.43 17.33 -13.32
C ASN A 309 -14.93 17.08 -13.07
N TYR A 310 -14.06 17.10 -14.09
CA TYR A 310 -12.63 16.78 -13.93
C TYR A 310 -11.83 17.72 -13.03
N LEU A 311 -12.37 18.87 -12.65
CA LEU A 311 -11.76 19.78 -11.66
C LEU A 311 -12.33 19.57 -10.24
N ASN A 312 -13.38 18.76 -10.08
CA ASN A 312 -13.95 18.44 -8.78
C ASN A 312 -13.12 17.34 -8.10
N HIS A 313 -12.20 17.77 -7.24
CA HIS A 313 -11.26 16.87 -6.56
C HIS A 313 -11.96 15.86 -5.64
N GLU A 314 -13.01 16.29 -4.93
CA GLU A 314 -13.78 15.38 -4.07
C GLU A 314 -14.47 14.31 -4.90
N TRP A 315 -15.12 14.73 -5.98
CA TRP A 315 -15.77 13.83 -6.92
C TRP A 315 -14.77 12.84 -7.53
N LEU A 316 -13.57 13.26 -7.93
CA LEU A 316 -12.54 12.36 -8.46
C LEU A 316 -11.97 11.39 -7.41
N SER A 317 -11.84 11.83 -6.16
CA SER A 317 -11.24 11.02 -5.09
C SER A 317 -12.04 9.76 -4.77
N GLN A 318 -13.36 9.82 -4.95
CA GLN A 318 -14.32 8.80 -4.53
C GLN A 318 -14.48 7.64 -5.52
N ARG A 319 -13.86 7.73 -6.71
CA ARG A 319 -14.13 6.84 -7.85
C ARG A 319 -12.85 6.31 -8.48
N ALA A 320 -12.91 5.10 -9.03
CA ALA A 320 -11.89 4.56 -9.94
C ALA A 320 -12.45 3.38 -10.75
N ILE A 321 -11.76 3.05 -11.85
CA ILE A 321 -11.98 1.82 -12.60
C ILE A 321 -10.81 0.86 -12.34
N LEU A 322 -11.10 -0.42 -12.15
CA LEU A 322 -10.13 -1.46 -11.88
C LEU A 322 -10.14 -2.49 -12.99
N ALA A 323 -8.97 -3.03 -13.32
CA ALA A 323 -8.85 -4.19 -14.20
C ALA A 323 -7.76 -5.14 -13.70
N ALA A 324 -7.80 -6.39 -14.16
CA ALA A 324 -6.81 -7.39 -13.79
C ALA A 324 -5.42 -7.07 -14.36
N LYS A 325 -5.33 -6.67 -15.64
CA LYS A 325 -4.06 -6.45 -16.34
C LYS A 325 -3.80 -4.96 -16.57
N ASN A 326 -2.52 -4.58 -16.61
CA ASN A 326 -2.13 -3.19 -16.86
C ASN A 326 -2.51 -2.70 -18.27
N VAL A 327 -2.58 -3.59 -19.27
CA VAL A 327 -2.97 -3.23 -20.63
C VAL A 327 -4.40 -2.66 -20.69
N ASP A 328 -5.34 -3.28 -19.99
CA ASP A 328 -6.74 -2.82 -19.91
C ASP A 328 -6.83 -1.50 -19.17
N VAL A 329 -6.08 -1.38 -18.07
CA VAL A 329 -5.97 -0.16 -17.29
C VAL A 329 -5.47 1.01 -18.16
N ASP A 330 -4.47 0.78 -19.00
CA ASP A 330 -3.87 1.82 -19.82
C ASP A 330 -4.77 2.20 -21.02
N GLU A 331 -5.53 1.27 -21.57
CA GLU A 331 -6.58 1.55 -22.56
C GLU A 331 -7.67 2.47 -21.98
N ILE A 332 -8.19 2.14 -20.79
CA ILE A 332 -9.23 2.94 -20.11
C ILE A 332 -8.72 4.33 -19.77
N LYS A 333 -7.49 4.44 -19.24
CA LYS A 333 -6.87 5.75 -18.99
C LYS A 333 -6.78 6.59 -20.25
N PHE A 334 -6.38 5.97 -21.37
CA PHE A 334 -6.27 6.67 -22.65
C PHE A 334 -7.63 7.20 -23.12
N LYS A 335 -8.68 6.38 -23.10
CA LYS A 335 -10.05 6.79 -23.42
C LYS A 335 -10.51 7.96 -22.56
N ILE A 336 -10.33 7.88 -21.23
CA ILE A 336 -10.73 8.94 -20.32
C ILE A 336 -9.93 10.24 -20.57
N GLN A 337 -8.63 10.14 -20.84
CA GLN A 337 -7.78 11.31 -21.08
C GLN A 337 -8.21 12.10 -22.33
N GLN A 338 -8.75 11.41 -23.35
CA GLN A 338 -9.31 12.04 -24.54
C GLN A 338 -10.60 12.81 -24.25
N LEU A 339 -11.37 12.41 -23.24
CA LEU A 339 -12.59 13.11 -22.84
C LEU A 339 -12.33 14.41 -22.07
N LEU A 340 -11.16 14.56 -21.45
CA LEU A 340 -10.84 15.77 -20.66
C LEU A 340 -10.65 17.01 -21.55
N LYS A 341 -11.16 18.16 -21.10
CA LYS A 341 -10.85 19.47 -21.69
C LYS A 341 -9.39 19.87 -21.42
N GLY A 342 -8.87 20.80 -22.23
CA GLY A 342 -7.53 21.35 -22.08
C GLY A 342 -6.44 20.61 -22.88
N ASP A 343 -5.29 21.27 -22.97
CA ASP A 343 -4.18 20.82 -23.83
C ASP A 343 -3.42 19.64 -23.22
N LEU A 344 -3.17 18.64 -24.07
CA LEU A 344 -2.36 17.48 -23.70
C LEU A 344 -0.88 17.86 -23.72
N MET A 345 -0.24 17.86 -22.56
CA MET A 345 1.20 18.09 -22.44
C MET A 345 1.96 16.77 -22.40
N SER A 346 3.02 16.66 -23.19
CA SER A 346 3.85 15.45 -23.29
C SER A 346 5.23 15.69 -22.69
N PHE A 347 5.64 14.77 -21.84
CA PHE A 347 6.90 14.79 -21.10
C PHE A 347 7.69 13.54 -21.45
N LYS A 348 8.69 13.65 -22.32
CA LYS A 348 9.63 12.55 -22.60
C LYS A 348 10.64 12.40 -21.46
N SER A 349 10.96 11.17 -21.09
CA SER A 349 11.99 10.89 -20.10
C SER A 349 13.38 11.02 -20.72
N ILE A 350 14.38 11.11 -19.85
CA ILE A 350 15.79 10.94 -20.21
C ILE A 350 16.21 9.59 -19.66
N ASP A 351 16.56 8.67 -20.54
CA ASP A 351 16.96 7.30 -20.21
C ASP A 351 18.46 7.14 -20.45
N THR A 352 19.17 6.61 -19.46
CA THR A 352 20.63 6.42 -19.50
C THR A 352 20.98 5.03 -18.95
N VAL A 353 21.92 4.33 -19.57
CA VAL A 353 22.50 3.12 -18.95
C VAL A 353 23.22 3.48 -17.64
N VAL A 354 23.24 2.55 -16.68
CA VAL A 354 23.94 2.75 -15.40
C VAL A 354 25.45 2.52 -15.58
N ASP A 355 25.84 1.58 -16.44
CA ASP A 355 27.22 1.36 -16.88
C ASP A 355 27.40 1.91 -18.30
N GLU A 356 28.27 2.91 -18.46
CA GLU A 356 28.55 3.54 -19.75
C GLU A 356 29.13 2.56 -20.77
N ASN A 357 29.79 1.48 -20.32
CA ASN A 357 30.32 0.44 -21.19
C ASN A 357 29.21 -0.38 -21.88
N GLU A 358 28.00 -0.40 -21.31
CA GLU A 358 26.84 -1.10 -21.89
C GLU A 358 26.02 -0.22 -22.86
N SER A 359 26.42 1.05 -23.07
CA SER A 359 25.71 1.98 -23.95
C SER A 359 25.59 1.48 -25.40
N VAL A 360 26.55 0.68 -25.86
CA VAL A 360 26.53 0.04 -27.19
C VAL A 360 25.52 -1.12 -27.26
N ASN A 361 25.27 -1.80 -26.14
CA ASN A 361 24.38 -2.96 -26.06
C ASN A 361 22.91 -2.55 -25.93
N PHE A 362 22.62 -1.37 -25.39
CA PHE A 362 21.27 -0.87 -25.12
C PHE A 362 21.02 0.49 -25.78
N PRO A 363 20.61 0.51 -27.07
CA PRO A 363 20.24 1.75 -27.75
C PRO A 363 19.15 2.54 -27.00
N ILE A 364 19.19 3.86 -27.10
CA ILE A 364 18.25 4.75 -26.39
C ILE A 364 16.81 4.48 -26.82
N GLU A 365 16.57 4.15 -28.09
CA GLU A 365 15.26 3.77 -28.61
C GLU A 365 14.71 2.52 -27.93
N PHE A 366 15.58 1.54 -27.66
CA PHE A 366 15.23 0.34 -26.91
C PHE A 366 14.87 0.70 -25.47
N LEU A 367 15.69 1.50 -24.77
CA LEU A 367 15.39 1.95 -23.41
C LEU A 367 14.07 2.72 -23.32
N ASN A 368 13.82 3.62 -24.26
CA ASN A 368 12.59 4.41 -24.34
C ASN A 368 11.35 3.53 -24.59
N SER A 369 11.52 2.36 -25.20
CA SER A 369 10.41 1.42 -25.42
C SER A 369 10.02 0.61 -24.17
N LEU A 370 10.89 0.57 -23.14
CA LEU A 370 10.65 -0.20 -21.91
C LEU A 370 9.56 0.46 -21.04
N ASP A 371 8.45 -0.24 -20.84
CA ASP A 371 7.43 0.08 -19.84
C ASP A 371 7.48 -0.90 -18.65
N ILE A 372 8.38 -0.62 -17.70
CA ILE A 372 8.64 -1.50 -16.57
C ILE A 372 7.66 -1.19 -15.41
N PRO A 373 7.09 -2.23 -14.76
CA PRO A 373 6.30 -2.05 -13.55
C PRO A 373 7.02 -1.19 -12.49
N GLY A 374 6.30 -0.22 -11.93
CA GLY A 374 6.85 0.70 -10.92
C GLY A 374 7.73 1.82 -11.50
N MET A 375 7.96 1.87 -12.81
CA MET A 375 8.58 3.02 -13.49
C MET A 375 7.50 3.88 -14.16
N PRO A 376 7.71 5.20 -14.32
CA PRO A 376 6.87 5.99 -15.20
C PRO A 376 7.13 5.65 -16.67
N PRO A 377 6.15 5.85 -17.56
CA PRO A 377 6.35 5.68 -19.00
C PRO A 377 7.37 6.69 -19.53
N HIS A 378 8.07 6.33 -20.62
CA HIS A 378 8.97 7.25 -21.31
C HIS A 378 8.22 8.52 -21.74
N ASN A 379 7.12 8.36 -22.47
CA ASN A 379 6.25 9.47 -22.87
C ASN A 379 5.08 9.60 -21.89
N LEU A 380 5.22 10.49 -20.91
CA LEU A 380 4.17 10.80 -19.95
C LEU A 380 3.27 11.92 -20.50
N ARG A 381 1.99 11.60 -20.73
CA ARG A 381 1.00 12.52 -21.31
C ARG A 381 0.00 12.96 -20.24
N LEU A 382 -0.07 14.26 -19.96
CA LEU A 382 -0.81 14.83 -18.83
C LEU A 382 -1.73 15.97 -19.27
N LYS A 383 -2.80 16.18 -18.51
CA LYS A 383 -3.69 17.35 -18.58
C LYS A 383 -3.91 17.88 -17.16
N ILE A 384 -4.25 19.16 -17.05
CA ILE A 384 -4.73 19.72 -15.78
C ILE A 384 -6.03 18.99 -15.38
N GLY A 385 -6.18 18.69 -14.08
CA GLY A 385 -7.30 17.93 -13.54
C GLY A 385 -7.18 16.41 -13.68
N SER A 386 -6.14 15.88 -14.34
CA SER A 386 -5.92 14.43 -14.37
C SER A 386 -5.53 13.89 -12.98
N PRO A 387 -6.21 12.85 -12.45
CA PRO A 387 -5.74 12.08 -11.32
C PRO A 387 -4.47 11.31 -11.68
N ILE A 388 -3.52 11.32 -10.75
CA ILE A 388 -2.23 10.67 -10.84
C ILE A 388 -1.94 9.88 -9.57
N ILE A 389 -1.06 8.90 -9.66
CA ILE A 389 -0.58 8.09 -8.54
C ILE A 389 0.94 8.18 -8.47
N LEU A 390 1.47 8.44 -7.28
CA LEU A 390 2.90 8.51 -7.02
C LEU A 390 3.51 7.10 -7.02
N LEU A 391 4.72 6.94 -7.58
CA LEU A 391 5.42 5.65 -7.74
C LEU A 391 6.61 5.48 -6.79
N ARG A 392 6.96 6.53 -6.04
CA ARG A 392 8.10 6.55 -5.13
C ARG A 392 7.73 7.23 -3.82
N ASN A 393 8.43 6.84 -2.77
CA ASN A 393 8.37 7.53 -1.50
C ASN A 393 9.22 8.80 -1.61
N LEU A 394 8.57 9.96 -1.59
CA LEU A 394 9.25 11.27 -1.67
C LEU A 394 9.35 11.93 -0.30
N ASN A 395 8.27 11.88 0.48
CA ASN A 395 8.22 12.44 1.82
C ASN A 395 7.24 11.65 2.70
N PRO A 396 7.58 10.43 3.15
CA PRO A 396 6.70 9.64 4.00
C PRO A 396 6.46 10.31 5.37
N PRO A 397 5.23 10.22 5.94
CA PRO A 397 4.07 9.51 5.41
C PRO A 397 3.20 10.34 4.45
N GLN A 398 3.58 11.58 4.12
CA GLN A 398 2.78 12.50 3.31
C GLN A 398 2.72 12.10 1.82
N LEU A 399 3.87 11.81 1.23
CA LEU A 399 4.04 11.46 -0.18
C LEU A 399 4.74 10.11 -0.30
N CYS A 400 3.92 9.06 -0.39
CA CYS A 400 4.34 7.67 -0.47
C CYS A 400 3.98 7.09 -1.84
N ASN A 401 4.64 5.99 -2.21
CA ASN A 401 4.21 5.19 -3.34
C ASN A 401 2.74 4.77 -3.15
N GLY A 402 1.92 5.10 -4.15
CA GLY A 402 0.47 4.87 -4.15
C GLY A 402 -0.38 6.08 -3.74
N THR A 403 0.20 7.19 -3.26
CA THR A 403 -0.56 8.41 -2.97
C THR A 403 -1.26 8.90 -4.25
N ARG A 404 -2.58 9.06 -4.19
CA ARG A 404 -3.39 9.63 -5.28
C ARG A 404 -3.40 11.15 -5.19
N LEU A 405 -3.09 11.81 -6.29
CA LEU A 405 -3.13 13.26 -6.43
C LEU A 405 -3.91 13.67 -7.67
N VAL A 406 -4.22 14.95 -7.79
CA VAL A 406 -4.78 15.56 -9.00
C VAL A 406 -3.89 16.70 -9.45
N ILE A 407 -3.61 16.77 -10.74
CA ILE A 407 -2.76 17.81 -11.30
C ILE A 407 -3.50 19.14 -11.26
N LYS A 408 -2.90 20.15 -10.62
CA LYS A 408 -3.42 21.52 -10.55
C LYS A 408 -2.71 22.44 -11.54
N LYS A 409 -1.39 22.30 -11.67
CA LYS A 409 -0.58 23.09 -12.61
C LYS A 409 0.55 22.24 -13.17
N ILE A 410 0.85 22.46 -14.44
CA ILE A 410 1.94 21.80 -15.15
C ILE A 410 2.96 22.87 -15.55
N THR A 411 4.24 22.63 -15.22
CA THR A 411 5.37 23.43 -15.70
C THR A 411 6.41 22.50 -16.33
N GLY A 412 7.50 23.04 -16.89
CA GLY A 412 8.52 22.23 -17.56
C GLY A 412 9.19 21.17 -16.68
N ASN A 413 9.46 21.50 -15.41
CA ASN A 413 10.25 20.64 -14.50
C ASN A 413 9.53 20.27 -13.19
N ILE A 414 8.38 20.88 -12.91
CA ILE A 414 7.63 20.70 -11.67
C ILE A 414 6.14 20.55 -11.98
N LEU A 415 5.49 19.58 -11.34
CA LEU A 415 4.04 19.48 -11.29
C LEU A 415 3.53 19.98 -9.94
N GLU A 416 2.53 20.85 -9.95
CA GLU A 416 1.75 21.18 -8.75
C GLU A 416 0.54 20.26 -8.70
N ALA A 417 0.38 19.53 -7.60
CA ALA A 417 -0.71 18.56 -7.44
C ALA A 417 -1.32 18.62 -6.05
N THR A 418 -2.61 18.28 -5.96
CA THR A 418 -3.34 18.24 -4.68
C THR A 418 -3.57 16.79 -4.26
N ILE A 419 -3.30 16.46 -2.99
CA ILE A 419 -3.54 15.11 -2.45
C ILE A 419 -5.05 14.84 -2.36
N LEU A 420 -5.50 13.72 -2.91
CA LEU A 420 -6.93 13.39 -3.02
C LEU A 420 -7.51 12.64 -1.81
N ALA A 421 -6.69 11.91 -1.06
CA ALA A 421 -7.15 11.01 0.00
C ALA A 421 -6.18 10.93 1.20
N GLY A 422 -6.69 10.39 2.32
CA GLY A 422 -5.92 10.19 3.55
C GLY A 422 -5.80 11.45 4.43
N LYS A 423 -4.98 11.36 5.48
CA LYS A 423 -4.75 12.42 6.49
C LYS A 423 -4.28 13.75 5.89
N PHE A 424 -3.69 13.72 4.70
CA PHE A 424 -3.14 14.88 4.01
C PHE A 424 -4.01 15.39 2.85
N LYS A 425 -5.26 14.92 2.73
CA LYS A 425 -6.23 15.36 1.70
C LYS A 425 -6.29 16.89 1.63
N GLY A 426 -6.28 17.43 0.41
CA GLY A 426 -6.37 18.86 0.14
C GLY A 426 -5.04 19.61 0.19
N LYS A 427 -3.96 19.02 0.73
CA LYS A 427 -2.63 19.65 0.69
C LYS A 427 -2.10 19.70 -0.74
N VAL A 428 -1.56 20.87 -1.12
CA VAL A 428 -0.86 21.10 -2.38
C VAL A 428 0.61 20.71 -2.21
N VAL A 429 1.15 20.00 -3.20
CA VAL A 429 2.54 19.54 -3.23
C VAL A 429 3.18 19.79 -4.58
N LEU A 430 4.51 19.84 -4.60
CA LEU A 430 5.32 19.97 -5.79
C LEU A 430 6.03 18.65 -6.09
N LEU A 431 5.88 18.15 -7.31
CA LEU A 431 6.48 16.90 -7.76
C LEU A 431 7.55 17.21 -8.82
N PRO A 432 8.84 17.02 -8.52
CA PRO A 432 9.90 17.17 -9.49
C PRO A 432 10.10 15.88 -10.31
N ARG A 433 10.87 16.00 -11.40
CA ARG A 433 11.44 14.84 -12.08
C ARG A 433 12.55 14.26 -11.21
N ILE A 434 12.56 12.95 -11.02
CA ILE A 434 13.61 12.26 -10.27
C ILE A 434 14.20 11.11 -11.10
N PRO A 435 15.48 10.77 -10.91
CA PRO A 435 16.03 9.58 -11.51
C PRO A 435 15.50 8.33 -10.78
N MET A 436 15.11 7.32 -11.55
CA MET A 436 14.67 6.04 -11.04
C MET A 436 15.43 4.92 -11.74
N ILE A 437 15.85 3.94 -10.95
CA ILE A 437 16.41 2.68 -11.45
C ILE A 437 15.34 1.62 -11.18
N PRO A 438 15.02 0.75 -12.15
CA PRO A 438 14.09 -0.35 -11.93
C PRO A 438 14.73 -1.38 -10.99
N SER A 439 14.00 -1.79 -9.95
CA SER A 439 14.50 -2.72 -8.94
C SER A 439 14.67 -4.14 -9.48
N ASP A 440 13.81 -4.54 -10.44
CA ASP A 440 13.68 -5.91 -10.94
C ASP A 440 13.86 -5.98 -12.47
N SER A 441 14.80 -5.20 -13.02
CA SER A 441 15.16 -5.30 -14.44
C SER A 441 16.51 -5.96 -14.62
N THR A 442 16.60 -6.84 -15.61
CA THR A 442 17.88 -7.37 -16.10
C THR A 442 18.72 -6.30 -16.81
N ILE A 443 18.11 -5.16 -17.14
CA ILE A 443 18.76 -4.06 -17.84
C ILE A 443 19.03 -2.95 -16.82
N PRO A 444 20.29 -2.67 -16.48
CA PRO A 444 20.62 -1.63 -15.52
C PRO A 444 20.57 -0.26 -16.22
N PHE A 445 19.39 0.34 -16.27
CA PHE A 445 19.21 1.72 -16.76
C PHE A 445 18.53 2.62 -15.72
N LYS A 446 18.68 3.92 -15.93
CA LYS A 446 18.16 4.99 -15.11
C LYS A 446 17.24 5.86 -15.97
N ARG A 447 16.03 6.12 -15.50
CA ARG A 447 15.04 7.00 -16.14
C ARG A 447 14.80 8.23 -15.30
N LEU A 448 15.10 9.41 -15.83
CA LEU A 448 14.73 10.70 -15.23
C LEU A 448 13.36 11.14 -15.74
N GLN A 449 12.36 11.11 -14.85
CA GLN A 449 10.98 11.45 -15.17
C GLN A 449 10.21 11.83 -13.90
N PHE A 450 9.02 12.44 -14.02
CA PHE A 450 8.12 12.56 -12.89
C PHE A 450 7.74 11.17 -12.36
N PRO A 451 7.82 10.91 -11.04
CA PRO A 451 7.60 9.59 -10.47
C PRO A 451 6.11 9.27 -10.33
N ILE A 452 5.35 9.40 -11.43
CA ILE A 452 3.89 9.29 -11.42
C ILE A 452 3.38 8.45 -12.61
N ARG A 453 2.15 7.95 -12.48
CA ARG A 453 1.31 7.47 -13.60
C ARG A 453 -0.10 8.07 -13.47
N LEU A 454 -0.84 8.14 -14.57
CA LEU A 454 -2.28 8.46 -14.54
C LEU A 454 -3.05 7.44 -13.69
N ALA A 455 -4.11 7.89 -13.01
CA ALA A 455 -4.81 7.12 -11.97
C ALA A 455 -6.34 7.17 -12.07
N PHE A 456 -6.90 7.38 -13.27
CA PHE A 456 -8.33 7.16 -13.54
C PHE A 456 -8.72 5.68 -13.39
N ALA A 457 -7.82 4.81 -13.87
CA ALA A 457 -7.89 3.38 -13.67
C ALA A 457 -6.60 2.85 -13.03
N MET A 458 -6.69 1.72 -12.34
CA MET A 458 -5.53 1.02 -11.76
C MET A 458 -5.74 -0.48 -11.75
N SER A 459 -4.68 -1.26 -11.60
CA SER A 459 -4.83 -2.71 -11.47
C SER A 459 -5.48 -3.07 -10.14
N ILE A 460 -6.21 -4.18 -10.11
CA ILE A 460 -6.84 -4.69 -8.89
C ILE A 460 -5.82 -4.83 -7.75
N ASN A 461 -4.62 -5.34 -8.03
CA ASN A 461 -3.56 -5.50 -7.03
C ASN A 461 -3.15 -4.17 -6.38
N LYS A 462 -3.15 -3.06 -7.14
CA LYS A 462 -2.85 -1.72 -6.60
C LYS A 462 -4.01 -1.11 -5.81
N SER A 463 -5.23 -1.60 -6.01
CA SER A 463 -6.42 -1.15 -5.27
C SER A 463 -6.55 -1.76 -3.87
N GLN A 464 -5.76 -2.79 -3.56
CA GLN A 464 -5.79 -3.45 -2.25
C GLN A 464 -5.51 -2.45 -1.10
N GLY A 465 -6.22 -2.60 0.01
CA GLY A 465 -6.27 -1.64 1.11
C GLY A 465 -7.09 -0.35 0.88
N GLN A 466 -7.47 -0.01 -0.36
CA GLN A 466 -8.28 1.19 -0.63
C GLN A 466 -9.78 0.92 -0.51
N THR A 467 -10.55 1.93 -0.07
CA THR A 467 -12.02 1.95 -0.14
C THR A 467 -12.45 3.02 -1.12
N MET A 468 -13.46 2.73 -1.94
CA MET A 468 -14.02 3.63 -2.94
C MET A 468 -15.51 3.80 -2.67
N SER A 469 -16.05 4.98 -2.99
CA SER A 469 -17.50 5.20 -2.89
C SER A 469 -18.22 4.49 -4.04
N ILE A 470 -17.62 4.50 -5.24
CA ILE A 470 -18.13 3.85 -6.45
C ILE A 470 -16.93 3.27 -7.23
N CYS A 471 -17.10 2.08 -7.80
CA CYS A 471 -16.03 1.36 -8.46
C CYS A 471 -16.54 0.70 -9.75
N GLY A 472 -15.77 0.86 -10.82
CA GLY A 472 -15.95 0.11 -12.05
C GLY A 472 -14.97 -1.05 -12.11
N LEU A 473 -15.40 -2.23 -12.55
CA LEU A 473 -14.54 -3.38 -12.80
C LEU A 473 -14.60 -3.74 -14.28
N ASP A 474 -13.46 -3.66 -14.95
CA ASP A 474 -13.27 -4.25 -16.27
C ASP A 474 -12.75 -5.68 -16.13
N LEU A 475 -13.60 -6.64 -16.50
CA LEU A 475 -13.33 -8.07 -16.48
C LEU A 475 -13.37 -8.68 -17.89
N GLU A 476 -13.25 -7.89 -18.97
CA GLU A 476 -13.07 -8.42 -20.33
C GLU A 476 -11.88 -9.39 -20.37
N ASN A 477 -10.79 -9.00 -19.70
CA ASN A 477 -9.72 -9.91 -19.32
C ASN A 477 -9.99 -10.45 -17.91
N PRO A 478 -10.13 -11.78 -17.73
CA PRO A 478 -10.51 -12.34 -16.44
C PRO A 478 -9.39 -12.18 -15.41
N CYS A 479 -9.81 -12.21 -14.14
CA CYS A 479 -8.89 -12.35 -13.01
C CYS A 479 -8.03 -13.61 -13.15
N PHE A 480 -6.75 -13.50 -12.78
CA PHE A 480 -5.75 -14.55 -13.00
C PHE A 480 -5.00 -14.96 -11.72
N SER A 481 -5.19 -14.27 -10.60
CA SER A 481 -4.54 -14.60 -9.32
C SER A 481 -5.55 -14.90 -8.22
N HIS A 482 -5.08 -15.59 -7.18
CA HIS A 482 -5.84 -15.82 -5.95
C HIS A 482 -6.58 -14.58 -5.49
N ARG A 483 -7.90 -14.72 -5.32
CA ARG A 483 -8.78 -13.72 -4.71
C ARG A 483 -8.78 -12.34 -5.37
N GLN A 484 -8.24 -12.21 -6.57
CA GLN A 484 -8.20 -10.93 -7.27
C GLN A 484 -9.62 -10.37 -7.43
N LEU A 485 -10.58 -11.20 -7.82
CA LEU A 485 -11.99 -10.81 -7.93
C LEU A 485 -12.58 -10.34 -6.58
N TYR A 486 -12.31 -11.05 -5.48
CA TYR A 486 -12.76 -10.63 -4.14
C TYR A 486 -12.18 -9.27 -3.74
N VAL A 487 -10.89 -9.06 -3.99
CA VAL A 487 -10.23 -7.77 -3.73
C VAL A 487 -10.91 -6.66 -4.54
N ALA A 488 -11.19 -6.90 -5.82
CA ALA A 488 -11.86 -5.93 -6.69
C ALA A 488 -13.26 -5.56 -6.20
N CYS A 489 -14.10 -6.55 -5.88
CA CYS A 489 -15.47 -6.32 -5.46
C CYS A 489 -15.57 -5.71 -4.05
N SER A 490 -14.63 -6.02 -3.16
CA SER A 490 -14.60 -5.50 -1.77
C SER A 490 -14.23 -4.02 -1.65
N ARG A 491 -13.91 -3.33 -2.76
CA ARG A 491 -13.58 -1.90 -2.76
C ARG A 491 -14.77 -1.01 -2.41
N VAL A 492 -16.00 -1.50 -2.61
CA VAL A 492 -17.25 -0.80 -2.28
C VAL A 492 -18.02 -1.54 -1.18
N GLY A 493 -19.02 -0.89 -0.59
CA GLY A 493 -19.82 -1.46 0.49
C GLY A 493 -21.21 -1.95 0.09
N LYS A 494 -21.67 -1.66 -1.13
CA LYS A 494 -23.04 -1.89 -1.59
C LYS A 494 -23.07 -2.26 -3.07
N PRO A 495 -24.08 -3.01 -3.52
CA PRO A 495 -24.16 -3.47 -4.91
C PRO A 495 -24.41 -2.32 -5.89
N SER A 496 -25.17 -1.30 -5.51
CA SER A 496 -25.45 -0.11 -6.34
C SER A 496 -24.22 0.74 -6.67
N ASN A 497 -23.12 0.51 -5.96
CA ASN A 497 -21.86 1.24 -6.14
C ASN A 497 -20.84 0.43 -6.97
N LEU A 498 -21.18 -0.79 -7.39
CA LEU A 498 -20.31 -1.68 -8.15
C LEU A 498 -20.83 -1.83 -9.58
N PHE A 499 -20.05 -1.34 -10.55
CA PHE A 499 -20.34 -1.50 -11.97
C PHE A 499 -19.34 -2.50 -12.57
N VAL A 500 -19.81 -3.48 -13.33
CA VAL A 500 -18.97 -4.57 -13.82
C VAL A 500 -19.18 -4.76 -15.31
N LEU A 501 -18.10 -4.62 -16.08
CA LEU A 501 -18.03 -5.07 -17.46
C LEU A 501 -17.62 -6.55 -17.47
N ALA A 502 -18.61 -7.43 -17.59
CA ALA A 502 -18.41 -8.87 -17.67
C ALA A 502 -19.49 -9.48 -18.57
N LYS A 503 -19.07 -10.09 -19.68
CA LYS A 503 -19.98 -10.73 -20.62
C LYS A 503 -20.79 -11.83 -19.92
N ASP A 504 -22.12 -11.79 -20.08
CA ASP A 504 -23.07 -12.74 -19.48
C ASP A 504 -22.97 -12.89 -17.94
N ARG A 505 -22.37 -11.90 -17.26
CA ARG A 505 -22.04 -11.94 -15.81
C ARG A 505 -21.04 -13.05 -15.44
N LEU A 506 -20.32 -13.58 -16.41
CA LEU A 506 -19.35 -14.67 -16.21
C LEU A 506 -17.96 -14.11 -15.95
N THR A 507 -17.30 -14.66 -14.94
CA THR A 507 -15.90 -14.30 -14.64
C THR A 507 -15.17 -15.43 -13.91
N LYS A 508 -13.83 -15.42 -13.98
CA LYS A 508 -12.99 -16.37 -13.25
C LYS A 508 -12.85 -15.94 -11.79
N ASN A 509 -13.11 -16.86 -10.87
CA ASN A 509 -12.84 -16.70 -9.45
C ASN A 509 -11.78 -17.73 -9.01
N ILE A 510 -10.54 -17.28 -8.84
CA ILE A 510 -9.43 -18.16 -8.47
C ILE A 510 -9.28 -18.15 -6.95
N VAL A 511 -9.39 -19.35 -6.37
CA VAL A 511 -9.44 -19.54 -4.91
C VAL A 511 -8.58 -20.72 -4.49
N HIS A 512 -7.53 -20.42 -3.74
CA HIS A 512 -6.64 -21.43 -3.19
C HIS A 512 -7.00 -21.74 -1.74
N ARG A 513 -7.71 -22.86 -1.54
CA ARG A 513 -8.22 -23.27 -0.23
C ARG A 513 -7.11 -23.53 0.80
N LEU A 514 -5.94 -23.98 0.36
CA LEU A 514 -4.76 -24.23 1.22
C LEU A 514 -4.25 -22.97 1.94
N VAL A 515 -4.55 -21.78 1.44
CA VAL A 515 -4.13 -20.52 2.08
C VAL A 515 -5.15 -20.04 3.11
N LEU A 516 -6.41 -20.47 3.00
CA LEU A 516 -7.49 -20.00 3.88
C LEU A 516 -7.44 -20.66 5.26
N HIS A 517 -7.10 -21.95 5.29
CA HIS A 517 -7.12 -22.76 6.49
C HIS A 517 -5.78 -22.77 7.23
#